data_AF-A0A259CLI5-F1
#
_entry.id   AF-A0A259CLI5-F1
#
_cell.length_a   1.000
_cell.length_b   1.000
_cell.length_c   1.000
_cell.angle_alpha   90.00
_cell.angle_beta   90.00
_cell.angle_gamma   90.00
#
_symmetry.space_group_name_H-M   'P 1'
#
loop_
_entity.id
_entity.type
_entity.pdbx_description
1 polymer ?
#
loop_
_entity_poly.entity_id
_entity_poly.type
_entity_poly.pdbx_seq_one_letter_code
_entity_poly.pdbx_strand_id
1 'polypeptide(L)'
;MKFFFLVLLVVLSVAAKETKSEINLNVTHGGLLSTTIVQHVLVSMGYKAHINRFSSVNEVTEMDMILYGKKPLDPKEFVEESNLHQITASNAIVSNKKWTIGLDASQALWNVPAITQDEGVQIERTNIAAWFRVNNTLGITVEAPYGNNWYPEIAVLDDKMQTLLSTKESTFKDRITFQLPEHAMYLKVSNSNGMKMLREGMWIESANEEQ
;
A
#
# COMPACT_ATOMS: atom_id res chain seq x y z
N MET A 1 -44.59 5.99 45.77
CA MET A 1 -44.81 5.69 44.34
C MET A 1 -43.48 5.76 43.62
N LYS A 2 -42.97 4.63 43.12
CA LYS A 2 -41.73 4.57 42.34
C LYS A 2 -42.08 4.71 40.86
N PHE A 3 -41.76 5.85 40.25
CA PHE A 3 -41.83 6.00 38.80
C PHE A 3 -40.52 5.48 38.20
N PHE A 4 -40.62 4.31 37.55
CA PHE A 4 -39.57 3.76 36.70
C PHE A 4 -39.60 4.52 35.37
N PHE A 5 -38.61 5.37 35.12
CA PHE A 5 -38.38 5.94 33.79
C PHE A 5 -37.58 4.93 32.97
N LEU A 6 -38.27 4.23 32.07
CA LEU A 6 -37.67 3.38 31.06
C LEU A 6 -37.11 4.29 29.94
N VAL A 7 -35.82 4.62 29.98
CA VAL A 7 -35.15 5.28 28.86
C VAL A 7 -34.89 4.21 27.80
N LEU A 8 -35.76 4.19 26.78
CA LEU A 8 -35.58 3.40 25.57
C LEU A 8 -34.46 4.03 24.74
N LEU A 9 -33.26 3.47 24.84
CA LEU A 9 -32.11 3.87 24.04
C LEU A 9 -32.29 3.29 22.62
N VAL A 10 -32.92 4.07 21.74
CA VAL A 10 -32.99 3.75 20.31
C VAL A 10 -31.58 3.93 19.76
N VAL A 11 -30.83 2.84 19.66
CA VAL A 11 -29.59 2.79 18.89
C VAL A 11 -29.99 2.88 17.42
N LEU A 12 -30.06 4.11 16.89
CA LEU A 12 -30.10 4.35 15.45
C LEU A 12 -28.74 3.94 14.89
N SER A 13 -28.62 2.67 14.50
CA SER A 13 -27.56 2.23 13.60
C SER A 13 -27.85 2.84 12.22
N VAL A 14 -27.46 4.10 12.02
CA VAL A 14 -27.36 4.65 10.67
C VAL A 14 -26.19 3.93 10.02
N ALA A 15 -26.50 2.87 9.27
CA ALA A 15 -25.53 2.31 8.33
C ALA A 15 -25.15 3.46 7.39
N ALA A 16 -23.95 4.01 7.55
CA ALA A 16 -23.46 5.10 6.72
C ALA A 16 -23.52 4.64 5.26
N LYS A 17 -24.39 5.27 4.48
CA LYS A 17 -24.58 4.94 3.07
C LYS A 17 -23.27 5.19 2.32
N GLU A 18 -22.72 4.16 1.68
CA GLU A 18 -21.54 4.32 0.83
C GLU A 18 -21.83 5.32 -0.29
N THR A 19 -20.88 6.22 -0.52
CA THR A 19 -20.92 7.22 -1.59
C THR A 19 -20.08 6.72 -2.76
N LYS A 20 -20.62 6.88 -3.97
CA LYS A 20 -19.94 6.58 -5.24
C LYS A 20 -19.33 7.85 -5.81
N SER A 21 -18.06 7.81 -6.20
CA SER A 21 -17.38 8.85 -6.98
C SER A 21 -16.79 8.25 -8.24
N GLU A 22 -16.76 9.00 -9.34
CA GLU A 22 -16.13 8.57 -10.60
C GLU A 22 -14.93 9.46 -10.88
N ILE A 23 -13.81 8.83 -11.25
CA ILE A 23 -12.55 9.52 -11.53
C ILE A 23 -11.91 8.95 -12.79
N ASN A 24 -11.30 9.82 -13.57
CA ASN A 24 -10.36 9.52 -14.64
C ASN A 24 -9.01 10.12 -14.24
N LEU A 25 -7.96 9.30 -14.27
CA LEU A 25 -6.60 9.74 -14.06
C LEU A 25 -5.81 9.60 -15.35
N ASN A 26 -5.03 10.62 -15.67
CA ASN A 26 -4.02 10.57 -16.73
C ASN A 26 -2.67 10.85 -16.08
N VAL A 27 -1.81 9.84 -16.03
CA VAL A 27 -0.53 9.88 -15.33
C VAL A 27 0.61 9.87 -16.35
N THR A 28 1.36 10.97 -16.45
CA THR A 28 2.59 11.02 -17.25
C THR A 28 3.76 10.43 -16.47
N HIS A 29 4.73 9.84 -17.18
CA HIS A 29 5.76 8.97 -16.58
C HIS A 29 5.13 7.85 -15.73
N GLY A 30 3.96 7.39 -16.19
CA GLY A 30 3.14 6.38 -15.55
C GLY A 30 3.72 4.98 -15.68
N GLY A 31 3.07 4.03 -15.02
CA GLY A 31 3.45 2.64 -15.00
C GLY A 31 3.04 1.97 -13.68
N LEU A 32 3.65 0.83 -13.39
CA LEU A 32 3.34 0.03 -12.20
C LEU A 32 3.55 0.80 -10.89
N LEU A 33 4.65 1.54 -10.76
CA LEU A 33 4.92 2.37 -9.56
C LEU A 33 3.78 3.36 -9.29
N SER A 34 3.47 4.22 -10.27
CA SER A 34 2.42 5.23 -10.12
C SER A 34 1.04 4.62 -9.85
N THR A 35 0.74 3.47 -10.47
CA THR A 35 -0.53 2.75 -10.26
C THR A 35 -0.61 2.22 -8.83
N THR A 36 0.47 1.63 -8.31
CA THR A 36 0.56 1.17 -6.92
C THR A 36 0.38 2.33 -5.95
N ILE A 37 1.04 3.46 -6.19
CA ILE A 37 0.91 4.67 -5.35
C ILE A 37 -0.55 5.17 -5.37
N VAL A 38 -1.17 5.30 -6.54
CA VAL A 38 -2.56 5.75 -6.66
C VAL A 38 -3.51 4.83 -5.89
N GLN A 39 -3.36 3.51 -6.03
CA GLN A 39 -4.17 2.55 -5.28
C GLN A 39 -3.96 2.69 -3.78
N HIS A 40 -2.71 2.86 -3.35
CA HIS A 40 -2.36 3.06 -1.94
C HIS A 40 -3.01 4.33 -1.37
N VAL A 41 -2.88 5.47 -2.06
CA VAL A 41 -3.49 6.75 -1.67
C VAL A 41 -5.01 6.64 -1.57
N LEU A 42 -5.67 6.01 -2.54
CA LEU A 42 -7.12 5.84 -2.48
C LEU A 42 -7.56 4.99 -1.28
N VAL A 43 -6.81 3.92 -0.97
CA VAL A 43 -7.08 3.07 0.19
C VAL A 43 -6.82 3.80 1.51
N SER A 44 -5.74 4.58 1.62
CA SER A 44 -5.43 5.36 2.84
C SER A 44 -6.51 6.40 3.12
N MET A 45 -7.07 7.00 2.07
CA MET A 45 -8.22 7.91 2.14
C MET A 45 -9.57 7.19 2.42
N GLY A 46 -9.56 5.86 2.51
CA GLY A 46 -10.74 5.06 2.87
C GLY A 46 -11.66 4.72 1.69
N TYR A 47 -11.15 4.75 0.45
CA TYR A 47 -11.88 4.32 -0.74
C TYR A 47 -11.53 2.88 -1.14
N LYS A 48 -12.55 2.16 -1.60
CA LYS A 48 -12.39 0.97 -2.44
C LYS A 48 -12.47 1.40 -3.89
N ALA A 49 -11.40 1.18 -4.64
CA ALA A 49 -11.32 1.56 -6.05
C ALA A 49 -11.64 0.37 -6.96
N HIS A 50 -12.44 0.62 -8.00
CA HIS A 50 -12.73 -0.34 -9.06
C HIS A 50 -12.21 0.16 -10.42
N ILE A 51 -11.23 -0.58 -10.90
CA ILE A 51 -10.66 -0.74 -12.25
C ILE A 51 -11.60 -0.81 -13.46
N ASN A 52 -12.24 0.25 -13.96
CA ASN A 52 -13.10 0.10 -15.17
C ASN A 52 -12.27 0.03 -16.47
N ARG A 53 -11.31 0.93 -16.62
CA ARG A 53 -10.40 0.97 -17.77
C ARG A 53 -9.00 1.25 -17.29
N PHE A 54 -8.05 0.48 -17.82
CA PHE A 54 -6.63 0.66 -17.59
C PHE A 54 -5.90 0.62 -18.94
N SER A 55 -5.01 1.57 -19.16
CA SER A 55 -4.16 1.67 -20.33
C SER A 55 -2.80 2.20 -19.88
N SER A 56 -1.72 1.67 -20.43
CA SER A 56 -0.37 2.20 -20.21
C SER A 56 0.42 2.12 -21.50
N VAL A 57 0.59 3.25 -22.17
CA VAL A 57 1.25 3.33 -23.49
C VAL A 57 2.21 4.52 -23.47
N ASN A 58 3.45 4.32 -23.91
CA ASN A 58 4.47 5.37 -23.99
C ASN A 58 4.60 6.19 -22.71
N GLU A 59 4.70 5.51 -21.56
CA GLU A 59 4.81 6.14 -20.23
C GLU A 59 3.63 7.03 -19.83
N VAL A 60 2.47 6.87 -20.49
CA VAL A 60 1.22 7.48 -20.06
C VAL A 60 0.29 6.38 -19.57
N THR A 61 -0.09 6.45 -18.31
CA THR A 61 -1.08 5.55 -17.70
C THR A 61 -2.42 6.25 -17.56
N GLU A 62 -3.46 5.66 -18.14
CA GLU A 62 -4.84 6.12 -17.99
C GLU A 62 -5.63 5.13 -17.12
N MET A 63 -6.35 5.66 -16.12
CA MET A 63 -7.20 4.88 -15.24
C MET A 63 -8.58 5.51 -15.13
N ASP A 64 -9.61 4.80 -15.62
CA ASP A 64 -11.00 5.12 -15.30
C ASP A 64 -11.46 4.26 -14.12
N MET A 65 -11.87 4.91 -13.04
CA MET A 65 -12.20 4.21 -11.79
C MET A 65 -13.53 4.66 -11.21
N ILE A 66 -14.19 3.71 -10.54
CA ILE A 66 -15.29 3.98 -9.60
C ILE A 66 -14.77 3.80 -8.19
N LEU A 67 -14.97 4.80 -7.35
CA LEU A 67 -14.58 4.80 -5.94
C LEU A 67 -15.82 4.65 -5.05
N TYR A 68 -15.72 3.76 -4.06
CA TYR A 68 -16.72 3.58 -3.01
C TYR A 68 -16.11 3.97 -1.67
N GLY A 69 -16.69 4.95 -0.98
CA GLY A 69 -16.18 5.45 0.29
C GLY A 69 -17.29 6.00 1.19
N LYS A 70 -16.93 6.44 2.40
CA LYS A 70 -17.89 7.04 3.35
C LYS A 70 -18.26 8.48 3.00
N LYS A 71 -17.41 9.17 2.23
CA LYS A 71 -17.58 10.54 1.75
C LYS A 71 -17.31 10.62 0.24
N PRO A 72 -17.84 11.62 -0.50
CA PRO A 72 -17.40 11.90 -1.87
C PRO A 72 -15.88 12.10 -1.93
N LEU A 73 -15.25 11.80 -3.07
CA LEU A 73 -13.85 12.13 -3.28
C LEU A 73 -13.62 13.63 -3.17
N ASP A 74 -12.68 14.04 -2.32
CA ASP A 74 -12.09 15.37 -2.33
C ASP A 74 -10.79 15.33 -3.18
N PRO A 75 -10.77 15.95 -4.37
CA PRO A 75 -9.58 15.96 -5.22
C PRO A 75 -8.40 16.69 -4.61
N LYS A 76 -8.64 17.71 -3.76
CA LYS A 76 -7.54 18.43 -3.11
C LYS A 76 -6.84 17.53 -2.12
N GLU A 77 -7.61 16.80 -1.30
CA GLU A 77 -7.09 15.79 -0.37
C GLU A 77 -6.33 14.69 -1.14
N PHE A 78 -6.89 14.20 -2.25
CA PHE A 78 -6.22 13.20 -3.10
C PHE A 78 -4.87 13.70 -3.66
N VAL A 79 -4.82 14.96 -4.10
CA VAL A 79 -3.58 15.56 -4.61
C VAL A 79 -2.56 15.77 -3.48
N GLU A 80 -3.00 16.24 -2.31
CA GLU A 80 -2.15 16.41 -1.13
C GLU A 80 -1.53 15.08 -0.69
N GLU A 81 -2.33 14.01 -0.60
CA GLU A 81 -1.86 12.66 -0.28
C GLU A 81 -0.92 12.10 -1.36
N SER A 82 -1.22 12.34 -2.65
CA SER A 82 -0.35 11.92 -3.76
C SER A 82 1.03 12.60 -3.73
N ASN A 83 1.08 13.88 -3.32
CA ASN A 83 2.34 14.63 -3.20
C ASN A 83 3.28 14.03 -2.14
N LEU A 84 2.76 13.34 -1.11
CA LEU A 84 3.58 12.62 -0.12
C LEU A 84 4.41 11.49 -0.75
N HIS A 85 4.03 11.06 -1.96
CA HIS A 85 4.72 10.07 -2.77
C HIS A 85 5.38 10.69 -4.01
N GLN A 86 5.62 12.01 -3.99
CA GLN A 86 6.30 12.76 -5.06
C GLN A 86 5.59 12.68 -6.42
N ILE A 87 4.27 12.43 -6.42
CA ILE A 87 3.42 12.56 -7.61
C ILE A 87 2.77 13.94 -7.55
N THR A 88 3.01 14.75 -8.57
CA THR A 88 2.47 16.12 -8.63
C THR A 88 1.22 16.18 -9.52
N ALA A 89 0.26 17.04 -9.18
CA ALA A 89 -0.91 17.25 -10.03
C ALA A 89 -0.64 18.35 -11.06
N SER A 90 -0.93 18.08 -12.33
CA SER A 90 -0.83 19.05 -13.42
C SER A 90 -2.15 19.80 -13.63
N ASN A 91 -3.30 19.12 -13.44
CA ASN A 91 -4.62 19.72 -13.47
C ASN A 91 -5.67 18.86 -12.74
N ALA A 92 -6.76 19.49 -12.31
CA ALA A 92 -7.94 18.80 -11.79
C ALA A 92 -9.21 19.51 -12.29
N ILE A 93 -10.03 18.81 -13.05
CA ILE A 93 -11.29 19.32 -13.61
C ILE A 93 -12.45 18.39 -13.24
N VAL A 94 -13.65 18.95 -13.12
CA VAL A 94 -14.88 18.18 -12.94
C VAL A 94 -15.82 18.41 -14.11
N SER A 95 -16.33 17.34 -14.69
CA SER A 95 -17.37 17.38 -15.72
C SER A 95 -18.36 16.26 -15.49
N ASN A 96 -19.66 16.56 -15.52
CA ASN A 96 -20.73 15.58 -15.31
C ASN A 96 -20.56 14.70 -14.05
N LYS A 97 -20.08 15.31 -12.94
CA LYS A 97 -19.79 14.62 -11.66
C LYS A 97 -18.66 13.57 -11.73
N LYS A 98 -17.89 13.56 -12.82
CA LYS A 98 -16.67 12.78 -12.97
C LYS A 98 -15.47 13.72 -12.85
N TRP A 99 -14.53 13.36 -11.97
CA TRP A 99 -13.26 14.06 -11.85
C TRP A 99 -12.30 13.57 -12.93
N THR A 100 -11.57 14.49 -13.56
CA THR A 100 -10.41 14.18 -14.40
C THR A 100 -9.21 14.88 -13.81
N ILE A 101 -8.19 14.11 -13.44
CA ILE A 101 -6.97 14.62 -12.80
C ILE A 101 -5.77 14.18 -13.62
N GLY A 102 -4.95 15.15 -14.02
CA GLY A 102 -3.64 14.91 -14.60
C GLY A 102 -2.60 14.84 -13.49
N LEU A 103 -1.77 13.80 -13.52
CA LEU A 103 -0.69 13.57 -12.57
C LEU A 103 0.63 13.43 -13.32
N ASP A 104 1.72 13.91 -12.74
CA ASP A 104 3.08 13.65 -13.19
C ASP A 104 3.83 12.81 -12.16
N ALA A 105 4.26 11.63 -12.60
CA ALA A 105 5.00 10.64 -11.82
C ALA A 105 6.50 10.62 -12.16
N SER A 106 7.02 11.65 -12.83
CA SER A 106 8.45 11.75 -13.20
C SER A 106 9.42 11.63 -12.03
N GLN A 107 8.98 12.00 -10.82
CA GLN A 107 9.74 11.90 -9.57
C GLN A 107 9.07 10.94 -8.58
N ALA A 108 8.15 10.10 -9.03
CA ALA A 108 7.38 9.26 -8.14
C ALA A 108 8.27 8.37 -7.26
N LEU A 109 7.97 8.37 -5.96
CA LEU A 109 8.66 7.54 -4.98
C LEU A 109 7.61 7.04 -3.99
N TRP A 110 7.44 5.73 -3.90
CA TRP A 110 6.48 5.20 -2.95
C TRP A 110 7.04 5.32 -1.52
N ASN A 111 6.58 6.37 -0.85
CA ASN A 111 6.93 6.68 0.53
C ASN A 111 6.34 5.67 1.54
N VAL A 112 6.99 4.50 1.62
CA VAL A 112 6.79 3.49 2.66
C VAL A 112 8.00 3.48 3.61
N PRO A 113 7.88 2.89 4.82
CA PRO A 113 8.99 2.81 5.77
C PRO A 113 10.26 2.26 5.12
N ALA A 114 11.42 2.82 5.45
CA ALA A 114 12.70 2.37 4.91
C ALA A 114 13.40 1.47 5.94
N ILE A 115 13.97 0.37 5.47
CA ILE A 115 14.92 -0.44 6.24
C ILE A 115 16.30 0.15 5.97
N THR A 116 17.01 0.50 7.04
CA THR A 116 18.38 1.04 6.97
C THR A 116 19.36 0.04 7.54
N GLN A 117 20.66 0.26 7.36
CA GLN A 117 21.69 -0.67 7.85
C GLN A 117 21.70 -0.82 9.37
N ASP A 118 21.36 0.26 10.10
CA ASP A 118 21.54 0.33 11.55
C ASP A 118 20.25 0.08 12.35
N GLU A 119 19.10 0.09 11.69
CA GLU A 119 17.79 0.00 12.35
C GLU A 119 16.90 -1.05 11.68
N GLY A 120 16.50 -2.04 12.49
CA GLY A 120 15.39 -2.92 12.16
C GLY A 120 14.03 -2.26 12.44
N VAL A 121 12.99 -2.79 11.81
CA VAL A 121 11.62 -2.31 11.93
C VAL A 121 10.72 -3.44 12.40
N GLN A 122 9.93 -3.16 13.44
CA GLN A 122 8.87 -4.06 13.87
C GLN A 122 7.65 -3.89 12.97
N ILE A 123 7.15 -4.99 12.42
CA ILE A 123 5.92 -5.00 11.64
C ILE A 123 4.73 -4.90 12.60
N GLU A 124 3.87 -3.92 12.36
CA GLU A 124 2.57 -3.83 13.02
C GLU A 124 1.66 -4.98 12.61
N ARG A 125 0.71 -5.31 13.48
CA ARG A 125 -0.27 -6.36 13.17
C ARG A 125 -1.12 -5.96 11.97
N THR A 126 -0.94 -6.65 10.85
CA THR A 126 -1.66 -6.34 9.62
C THR A 126 -2.18 -7.59 8.91
N ASN A 127 -3.31 -7.43 8.24
CA ASN A 127 -3.88 -8.44 7.35
C ASN A 127 -3.46 -8.20 5.89
N ILE A 128 -2.65 -7.20 5.59
CA ILE A 128 -2.10 -6.97 4.25
C ILE A 128 -0.60 -7.23 4.24
N ALA A 129 -0.01 -7.28 3.05
CA ALA A 129 1.45 -7.33 2.91
C ALA A 129 2.08 -6.07 3.51
N ALA A 130 3.20 -6.25 4.22
CA ALA A 130 4.03 -5.14 4.65
C ALA A 130 4.99 -4.75 3.52
N TRP A 131 5.21 -3.45 3.37
CA TRP A 131 6.04 -2.89 2.31
C TRP A 131 7.11 -1.99 2.90
N PHE A 132 8.32 -2.12 2.38
CA PHE A 132 9.47 -1.36 2.82
C PHE A 132 10.29 -0.87 1.63
N ARG A 133 10.96 0.27 1.79
CA ARG A 133 12.08 0.66 0.94
C ARG A 133 13.36 0.02 1.46
N VAL A 134 14.18 -0.48 0.56
CA VAL A 134 15.46 -1.13 0.88
C VAL A 134 16.57 -0.39 0.16
N ASN A 135 17.07 0.69 0.78
CA ASN A 135 18.12 1.51 0.19
C ASN A 135 19.47 1.11 0.80
N ASN A 136 20.44 0.72 -0.04
CA ASN A 136 21.83 0.47 0.35
C ASN A 136 22.02 -0.64 1.40
N THR A 137 21.10 -1.60 1.52
CA THR A 137 21.24 -2.80 2.36
C THR A 137 21.72 -3.97 1.50
N LEU A 138 22.67 -4.77 2.00
CA LEU A 138 23.22 -5.92 1.26
C LEU A 138 22.30 -7.14 1.34
N GLY A 139 21.77 -7.42 2.53
CA GLY A 139 20.80 -8.47 2.76
C GLY A 139 19.69 -8.04 3.70
N ILE A 140 18.68 -8.90 3.82
CA ILE A 140 17.55 -8.71 4.72
C ILE A 140 17.34 -9.98 5.52
N THR A 141 17.09 -9.81 6.82
CA THR A 141 16.55 -10.85 7.69
C THR A 141 15.14 -10.48 8.11
N VAL A 142 14.22 -11.44 7.97
CA VAL A 142 12.85 -11.35 8.48
C VAL A 142 12.64 -12.44 9.52
N GLU A 143 12.27 -12.05 10.73
CA GLU A 143 12.10 -12.94 11.86
C GLU A 143 10.71 -12.83 12.48
N ALA A 144 10.13 -13.97 12.82
CA ALA A 144 8.87 -14.06 13.55
C ALA A 144 9.08 -13.95 15.07
N PRO A 145 8.15 -13.33 15.80
CA PRO A 145 8.30 -13.11 17.23
C PRO A 145 8.24 -14.44 18.01
N TYR A 146 9.12 -14.57 19.01
CA TYR A 146 9.06 -15.59 20.07
C TYR A 146 8.93 -17.05 19.57
N GLY A 147 9.69 -17.44 18.54
CA GLY A 147 9.68 -18.81 18.02
C GLY A 147 8.36 -19.20 17.33
N ASN A 148 7.53 -18.23 16.97
CA ASN A 148 6.41 -18.47 16.09
C ASN A 148 6.91 -18.81 14.68
N ASN A 149 6.10 -19.55 13.95
CA ASN A 149 6.34 -19.82 12.54
C ASN A 149 5.32 -19.12 11.66
N TRP A 150 5.75 -18.78 10.46
CA TRP A 150 4.92 -18.27 9.38
C TRP A 150 5.31 -18.93 8.06
N TYR A 151 4.57 -18.67 7.00
CA TYR A 151 4.92 -19.12 5.65
C TYR A 151 5.44 -17.92 4.85
N PRO A 152 6.76 -17.70 4.78
CA PRO A 152 7.32 -16.57 4.06
C PRO A 152 6.85 -16.49 2.62
N GLU A 153 6.33 -15.33 2.25
CA GLU A 153 6.13 -14.90 0.86
C GLU A 153 6.77 -13.53 0.72
N ILE A 154 7.88 -13.48 -0.01
CA ILE A 154 8.73 -12.30 -0.13
C ILE A 154 8.87 -11.97 -1.61
N ALA A 155 8.75 -10.69 -1.94
CA ALA A 155 9.13 -10.16 -3.24
C ALA A 155 10.03 -8.95 -3.09
N VAL A 156 11.11 -8.90 -3.87
CA VAL A 156 11.99 -7.73 -4.00
C VAL A 156 11.77 -7.15 -5.38
N LEU A 157 11.61 -5.84 -5.45
CA LEU A 157 11.29 -5.12 -6.67
C LEU A 157 12.25 -3.95 -6.90
N ASP A 158 12.45 -3.61 -8.16
CA ASP A 158 13.22 -2.44 -8.58
C ASP A 158 12.43 -1.13 -8.41
N ASP A 159 13.03 -0.02 -8.82
CA ASP A 159 12.45 1.33 -8.79
C ASP A 159 11.16 1.46 -9.63
N LYS A 160 10.97 0.60 -10.64
CA LYS A 160 9.79 0.55 -11.51
C LYS A 160 8.76 -0.49 -11.09
N MET A 161 8.91 -1.10 -9.91
CA MET A 161 8.07 -2.19 -9.39
C MET A 161 8.12 -3.48 -10.24
N GLN A 162 9.23 -3.72 -10.95
CA GLN A 162 9.49 -5.01 -11.58
C GLN A 162 10.10 -5.96 -10.55
N THR A 163 9.61 -7.19 -10.52
CA THR A 163 10.10 -8.20 -9.56
C THR A 163 11.52 -8.63 -9.93
N LEU A 164 12.46 -8.43 -8.99
CA LEU A 164 13.85 -8.89 -9.08
C LEU A 164 14.03 -10.26 -8.42
N LEU A 165 13.34 -10.49 -7.30
CA LEU A 165 13.35 -11.74 -6.54
C LEU A 165 11.94 -12.03 -6.03
N SER A 166 11.55 -13.31 -6.05
CA SER A 166 10.31 -13.75 -5.42
C SER A 166 10.50 -15.13 -4.80
N THR A 167 10.25 -15.23 -3.50
CA THR A 167 10.36 -16.47 -2.74
C THR A 167 9.03 -16.75 -2.05
N LYS A 168 8.54 -17.99 -2.18
CA LYS A 168 7.33 -18.45 -1.52
C LYS A 168 7.63 -19.80 -0.86
N GLU A 169 7.70 -19.78 0.46
CA GLU A 169 7.94 -20.96 1.26
C GLU A 169 6.65 -21.76 1.45
N SER A 170 6.72 -23.06 1.16
CA SER A 170 5.66 -24.03 1.44
C SER A 170 5.77 -24.62 2.85
N THR A 171 6.86 -24.33 3.55
CA THR A 171 7.12 -24.79 4.91
C THR A 171 7.15 -23.63 5.89
N PHE A 172 6.81 -23.93 7.14
CA PHE A 172 6.91 -23.00 8.25
C PHE A 172 8.36 -22.60 8.51
N LYS A 173 8.62 -21.30 8.62
CA LYS A 173 9.91 -20.73 9.04
C LYS A 173 9.68 -19.77 10.19
N ASP A 174 10.62 -19.71 11.12
CA ASP A 174 10.74 -18.65 12.12
C ASP A 174 11.58 -17.49 11.59
N ARG A 175 12.62 -17.77 10.80
CA ARG A 175 13.53 -16.79 10.19
C ARG A 175 13.77 -17.09 8.71
N ILE A 176 13.95 -16.03 7.92
CA ILE A 176 14.51 -16.09 6.56
C ILE A 176 15.53 -14.98 6.37
N THR A 177 16.67 -15.31 5.78
CA THR A 177 17.73 -14.37 5.42
C THR A 177 18.05 -14.54 3.94
N PHE A 178 18.19 -13.43 3.23
CA PHE A 178 18.51 -13.43 1.81
C PHE A 178 19.29 -12.18 1.43
N GLN A 179 20.12 -12.29 0.40
CA GLN A 179 20.81 -11.14 -0.20
C GLN A 179 19.86 -10.40 -1.13
N LEU A 180 19.96 -9.07 -1.15
CA LEU A 180 19.20 -8.23 -2.06
C LEU A 180 19.87 -8.21 -3.45
N PRO A 181 19.10 -8.42 -4.53
CA PRO A 181 19.63 -8.21 -5.88
C PRO A 181 20.08 -6.76 -6.10
N GLU A 182 20.97 -6.55 -7.07
CA GLU A 182 21.30 -5.21 -7.55
C GLU A 182 20.03 -4.46 -7.97
N HIS A 183 20.01 -3.16 -7.72
CA HIS A 183 18.87 -2.27 -8.01
C HIS A 183 17.58 -2.55 -7.22
N ALA A 184 17.64 -3.36 -6.16
CA ALA A 184 16.53 -3.50 -5.23
C ALA A 184 16.13 -2.14 -4.64
N MET A 185 14.82 -1.85 -4.65
CA MET A 185 14.26 -0.60 -4.14
C MET A 185 13.11 -0.86 -3.17
N TYR A 186 12.26 -1.85 -3.45
CA TYR A 186 11.11 -2.17 -2.62
C TYR A 186 11.13 -3.64 -2.17
N LEU A 187 10.74 -3.87 -0.93
CA LEU A 187 10.55 -5.17 -0.33
C LEU A 187 9.08 -5.33 0.05
N LYS A 188 8.47 -6.41 -0.41
CA LYS A 188 7.15 -6.87 0.01
C LYS A 188 7.31 -8.12 0.87
N VAL A 189 6.70 -8.10 2.05
CA VAL A 189 6.65 -9.23 2.98
C VAL A 189 5.19 -9.62 3.20
N SER A 190 4.83 -10.90 3.00
CA SER A 190 3.49 -11.43 3.22
C SER A 190 3.50 -12.90 3.63
N ASN A 191 2.35 -13.43 4.03
CA ASN A 191 2.20 -14.83 4.46
C ASN A 191 1.47 -15.66 3.38
N SER A 192 2.12 -16.72 2.90
CA SER A 192 1.67 -17.50 1.74
C SER A 192 0.39 -18.32 1.98
N ASN A 193 0.08 -18.65 3.24
CA ASN A 193 -1.12 -19.40 3.65
C ASN A 193 -2.33 -18.49 3.95
N GLY A 194 -2.39 -17.35 3.25
CA GLY A 194 -3.42 -16.33 3.36
C GLY A 194 -3.14 -15.26 4.41
N MET A 195 -3.98 -14.22 4.40
CA MET A 195 -3.93 -13.04 5.28
C MET A 195 -4.24 -13.34 6.76
N LYS A 196 -4.04 -14.58 7.23
CA LYS A 196 -3.94 -14.90 8.66
C LYS A 196 -2.56 -14.42 9.17
N MET A 197 -2.46 -13.09 9.18
CA MET A 197 -1.55 -12.20 9.91
C MET A 197 -0.04 -12.39 9.66
N LEU A 198 0.58 -11.36 9.10
CA LEU A 198 1.86 -10.91 9.66
C LEU A 198 1.54 -10.49 11.09
N ARG A 199 2.05 -11.27 12.05
CA ARG A 199 1.72 -11.04 13.46
C ARG A 199 2.49 -9.82 13.95
N GLU A 200 1.89 -9.09 14.86
CA GLU A 200 2.60 -8.06 15.63
C GLU A 200 3.88 -8.63 16.21
N GLY A 201 4.99 -7.91 16.08
CA GLY A 201 6.28 -8.36 16.61
C GLY A 201 7.17 -9.09 15.62
N MET A 202 6.75 -9.27 14.37
CA MET A 202 7.74 -9.63 13.34
C MET A 202 8.78 -8.53 13.22
N TRP A 203 10.04 -8.91 13.10
CA TRP A 203 11.17 -8.01 13.01
C TRP A 203 11.82 -8.14 11.65
N ILE A 204 12.12 -7.01 11.01
CA ILE A 204 12.86 -6.98 9.75
C ILE A 204 14.07 -6.09 9.95
N GLU A 205 15.25 -6.57 9.57
CA GLU A 205 16.48 -5.80 9.66
C GLU A 205 17.43 -6.08 8.49
N SER A 206 18.39 -5.18 8.31
CA SER A 206 19.49 -5.39 7.37
C SER A 206 20.35 -6.55 7.85
N ALA A 207 20.61 -7.52 6.96
CA ALA A 207 21.63 -8.51 7.17
C ALA A 207 22.93 -7.98 6.56
N ASN A 208 23.95 -7.78 7.38
CA ASN A 208 25.30 -7.55 6.87
C ASN A 208 25.86 -8.88 6.36
N GLU A 209 26.69 -8.85 5.31
CA GLU A 209 27.56 -9.99 5.02
C GLU A 209 28.38 -10.27 6.29
N GLU A 210 28.24 -11.47 6.85
CA GLU A 210 29.17 -11.95 7.87
C GLU A 210 30.59 -11.80 7.31
N GLN A 211 31.43 -11.05 8.03
CA GLN A 211 32.86 -10.93 7.75
C GLN A 211 33.57 -12.28 7.85
#